data_AF-A0A382GFD0-F1
#
_entry.id   AF-A0A382GFD0-F1
#
_cell.length_a   1.000
_cell.length_b   1.000
_cell.length_c   1.000
_cell.angle_alpha   90.00
_cell.angle_beta   90.00
_cell.angle_gamma   90.00
#
_symmetry.space_group_name_H-M   'P 1'
#
loop_
_entity.id
_entity.type
_entity.pdbx_description
1 polymer ?
#
loop_
_entity_poly.entity_id
_entity_poly.type
_entity_poly.pdbx_seq_one_letter_code
_entity_poly.pdbx_strand_id
1 'polypeptide(L)'
;MILPQYIWFLPAAFTPKECDEIDRASLQLPIQEGRIGKDNEDVDAPDGTGHGNQDDSIRTSTVKWFTDETMPPHITQKIYDLTCQANDETGWQHNFDYKENTQYTVYHADNEKPKGDFYT
;
A
#
# COMPACT_ATOMS: atom_id res chain seq x y z
N MET A 1 -16.34 22.25 7.26
CA MET A 1 -15.57 21.00 7.06
C MET A 1 -16.39 20.10 6.15
N ILE A 2 -15.81 19.61 5.05
CA ILE A 2 -16.56 18.98 3.93
C ILE A 2 -16.80 17.47 4.12
N LEU A 3 -16.19 16.81 5.12
CA LEU A 3 -16.46 15.40 5.45
C LEU A 3 -16.71 15.22 6.96
N PRO A 4 -17.73 14.44 7.38
CA PRO A 4 -18.09 14.26 8.79
C PRO A 4 -17.17 13.27 9.52
N GLN A 5 -16.56 12.32 8.81
CA GLN A 5 -15.63 11.34 9.34
C GLN A 5 -14.44 11.22 8.38
N TYR A 6 -13.21 11.23 8.90
CA TYR A 6 -11.99 11.18 8.09
C TYR A 6 -11.28 9.83 8.13
N ILE A 7 -11.63 9.00 9.11
CA ILE A 7 -11.00 7.71 9.37
C ILE A 7 -12.12 6.71 9.65
N TRP A 8 -12.03 5.55 9.03
CA TRP A 8 -12.86 4.38 9.32
C TRP A 8 -11.96 3.24 9.76
N PHE A 9 -12.37 2.50 10.80
CA PHE A 9 -11.57 1.43 11.37
C PHE A 9 -12.43 0.21 11.68
N LEU A 10 -12.09 -0.92 11.08
CA LEU A 10 -12.72 -2.21 11.32
C LEU A 10 -11.70 -3.19 11.89
N PRO A 11 -11.70 -3.46 13.21
CA PRO A 11 -10.81 -4.44 13.79
C PRO A 11 -11.14 -5.84 13.26
N ALA A 12 -10.09 -6.65 13.06
CA ALA A 12 -10.23 -8.02 12.55
C ALA A 12 -10.99 -8.11 11.21
N ALA A 13 -10.85 -7.09 10.34
CA ALA A 13 -11.41 -7.12 9.00
C ALA A 13 -10.96 -8.37 8.22
N PHE A 14 -9.69 -8.79 8.38
CA PHE A 14 -9.17 -10.05 7.88
C PHE A 14 -9.03 -11.08 9.00
N THR A 15 -9.40 -12.31 8.68
CA THR A 15 -9.19 -13.47 9.54
C THR A 15 -7.73 -13.92 9.50
N PRO A 16 -7.23 -14.64 10.51
CA PRO A 16 -5.86 -15.16 10.49
C PRO A 16 -5.54 -16.00 9.24
N LYS A 17 -6.51 -16.78 8.75
CA LYS A 17 -6.36 -17.60 7.54
C LYS A 17 -6.17 -16.75 6.28
N GLU A 18 -6.89 -15.64 6.17
CA GLU A 18 -6.76 -14.72 5.04
C GLU A 18 -5.41 -14.00 5.09
N CYS A 19 -4.94 -13.61 6.28
CA CYS A 19 -3.60 -13.06 6.46
C CYS A 19 -2.52 -14.06 6.01
N ASP A 20 -2.60 -15.32 6.47
CA ASP A 20 -1.66 -16.38 6.05
C ASP A 20 -1.65 -16.61 4.54
N GLU A 21 -2.81 -16.44 3.89
CA GLU A 21 -2.93 -16.59 2.45
C GLU A 21 -2.30 -15.42 1.70
N ILE A 22 -2.54 -14.18 2.14
CA ILE A 22 -1.88 -12.98 1.62
C ILE A 22 -0.36 -13.12 1.77
N ASP A 23 0.12 -13.53 2.94
CA ASP A 23 1.54 -13.72 3.21
C ASP A 23 2.14 -14.77 2.25
N ARG A 24 1.47 -15.91 2.08
CA ARG A 24 1.91 -16.97 1.17
C ARG A 24 1.93 -16.51 -0.28
N ALA A 25 0.90 -15.78 -0.73
CA ALA A 25 0.84 -15.25 -2.08
C ALA A 25 1.98 -14.24 -2.33
N SER A 26 2.32 -13.44 -1.32
CA SER A 26 3.41 -12.46 -1.41
C SER A 26 4.78 -13.12 -1.65
N LEU A 27 4.99 -14.38 -1.25
CA LEU A 27 6.28 -15.07 -1.41
C LEU A 27 6.67 -15.27 -2.88
N GLN A 28 5.70 -15.24 -3.79
CA GLN A 28 5.93 -15.40 -5.24
C GLN A 28 6.24 -14.08 -5.95
N LEU A 29 6.10 -12.95 -5.26
CA LEU A 29 6.26 -11.62 -5.85
C LEU A 29 7.71 -11.13 -5.75
N PRO A 30 8.21 -10.41 -6.77
CA PRO A 30 9.52 -9.78 -6.71
C PRO A 30 9.53 -8.69 -5.64
N ILE A 31 10.62 -8.63 -4.89
CA ILE A 31 10.89 -7.57 -3.92
C ILE A 31 11.38 -6.33 -4.67
N GLN A 32 10.87 -5.17 -4.28
CA GLN A 32 11.34 -3.85 -4.70
C GLN A 32 11.65 -3.00 -3.48
N GLU A 33 12.58 -2.05 -3.62
CA GLU A 33 12.90 -1.11 -2.54
C GLU A 33 11.77 -0.09 -2.34
N GLY A 34 11.49 0.25 -1.09
CA GLY A 34 10.53 1.28 -0.70
C GLY A 34 11.05 2.68 -1.00
N ARG A 35 10.95 3.10 -2.26
CA ARG A 35 11.43 4.41 -2.75
C ARG A 35 10.53 5.57 -2.31
N ILE A 36 11.11 6.77 -2.22
CA ILE A 36 10.43 8.03 -1.87
C ILE A 36 10.55 9.07 -2.98
N GLY A 37 9.50 9.87 -3.17
CA GLY A 37 9.50 11.01 -4.09
C GLY A 37 9.62 10.64 -5.57
N LYS A 38 9.66 11.68 -6.41
CA LYS A 38 9.89 11.57 -7.85
C LYS A 38 11.33 12.02 -8.12
N ASP A 39 12.11 11.19 -8.81
CA ASP A 39 13.41 11.62 -9.30
C ASP A 39 13.25 12.53 -10.50
N ASN A 40 13.97 13.65 -10.42
CA ASN A 40 14.15 14.75 -11.38
C ASN A 40 13.08 15.85 -11.48
N GLU A 41 13.53 17.08 -11.25
CA GLU A 41 12.93 18.35 -11.72
C GLU A 41 13.15 18.58 -13.24
N ASP A 42 13.80 17.64 -13.93
CA ASP A 42 14.11 17.72 -15.35
C ASP A 42 12.91 17.22 -16.19
N VAL A 43 12.19 18.18 -16.78
CA VAL A 43 11.04 17.96 -17.67
C VAL A 43 11.45 17.30 -19.00
N ASP A 44 12.74 17.32 -19.35
CA ASP A 44 13.26 16.80 -20.61
C ASP A 44 13.99 15.45 -20.45
N ALA A 45 13.99 14.86 -19.25
CA ALA A 45 14.60 13.56 -19.01
C ALA A 45 13.85 12.47 -19.81
N PRO A 46 14.56 11.55 -20.49
CA PRO A 46 13.92 10.46 -21.21
C PRO A 46 13.04 9.64 -20.25
N ASP A 47 11.80 9.38 -20.68
CA ASP A 47 10.82 8.57 -19.95
C ASP A 47 11.48 7.27 -19.46
N GLY A 48 11.66 7.16 -18.15
CA GLY A 48 12.24 5.95 -17.52
C GLY A 48 13.36 6.19 -16.50
N THR A 49 13.79 7.42 -16.23
CA THR A 49 14.82 7.69 -15.19
C THR A 49 14.27 8.05 -13.81
N GLY A 50 12.96 8.26 -13.68
CA GLY A 50 12.27 8.70 -12.45
C GLY A 50 12.00 7.59 -11.43
N HIS A 51 13.03 6.87 -11.03
CA HIS A 51 12.96 5.80 -10.04
C HIS A 51 13.25 6.38 -8.65
N GLY A 52 12.25 7.01 -8.02
CA GLY A 52 12.36 7.79 -6.77
C GLY A 52 13.47 7.41 -5.78
N ASN A 53 14.02 8.40 -5.09
CA ASN A 53 15.15 8.24 -4.19
C ASN A 53 14.95 7.17 -3.10
N GLN A 54 16.06 6.50 -2.76
CA GLN A 54 16.16 5.73 -1.53
C GLN A 54 16.68 6.64 -0.41
N ASP A 55 15.89 6.79 0.66
CA ASP A 55 16.32 7.51 1.85
C ASP A 55 15.94 6.71 3.10
N ASP A 56 16.94 5.99 3.62
CA ASP A 56 16.82 5.18 4.84
C ASP A 56 16.52 6.05 6.10
N SER A 57 16.70 7.38 6.03
CA SER A 57 16.30 8.30 7.10
C SER A 57 14.81 8.64 7.07
N ILE A 58 14.10 8.28 6.00
CA ILE A 58 12.66 8.51 5.82
C ILE A 58 11.89 7.18 5.82
N ARG A 59 12.39 6.14 5.14
CA ARG A 59 11.74 4.83 5.08
C ARG A 59 12.74 3.70 5.00
N THR A 60 12.58 2.69 5.85
CA THR A 60 13.30 1.42 5.75
C THR A 60 12.30 0.28 5.52
N SER A 61 11.84 0.14 4.28
CA SER A 61 10.90 -0.92 3.91
C SER A 61 11.21 -1.48 2.54
N THR A 62 10.81 -2.73 2.36
CA THR A 62 10.73 -3.35 1.03
C THR A 62 9.28 -3.55 0.67
N VAL A 63 8.95 -3.38 -0.60
CA VAL A 63 7.59 -3.49 -1.12
C VAL A 63 7.48 -4.61 -2.14
N LYS A 64 6.31 -5.21 -2.21
CA LYS A 64 5.89 -6.15 -3.25
C LYS A 64 4.55 -5.66 -3.78
N TRP A 65 4.31 -5.84 -5.07
CA TRP A 65 3.08 -5.37 -5.71
C TRP A 65 2.25 -6.54 -6.19
N PHE A 66 1.06 -6.66 -5.62
CA PHE A 66 0.03 -7.55 -6.14
C PHE A 66 -0.64 -6.92 -7.35
N THR A 67 -0.73 -7.70 -8.42
CA THR A 67 -1.60 -7.47 -9.56
C THR A 67 -2.91 -8.22 -9.37
N ASP A 68 -3.91 -7.94 -10.22
CA ASP A 68 -5.18 -8.68 -10.24
C ASP A 68 -5.01 -10.19 -10.47
N GLU A 69 -3.91 -10.60 -11.13
CA GLU A 69 -3.59 -12.00 -11.40
C GLU A 69 -2.92 -12.72 -10.23
N THR A 70 -2.23 -11.97 -9.36
CA THR A 70 -1.42 -12.53 -8.27
C THR A 70 -2.07 -12.42 -6.90
N MET A 71 -3.03 -11.50 -6.75
CA MET A 71 -3.86 -11.40 -5.56
C MET A 71 -4.95 -12.49 -5.57
N PRO A 72 -5.18 -13.21 -4.46
CA PRO A 72 -6.32 -14.11 -4.37
C PRO A 72 -7.65 -13.35 -4.65
N PRO A 73 -8.51 -13.80 -5.59
CA PRO A 73 -9.67 -13.02 -6.01
C PRO A 73 -10.64 -12.65 -4.89
N HIS A 74 -10.79 -13.52 -3.89
CA HIS A 74 -11.66 -13.26 -2.75
C HIS A 74 -11.11 -12.17 -1.82
N ILE A 75 -9.78 -12.01 -1.73
CA ILE A 75 -9.16 -10.91 -0.98
C ILE A 75 -9.40 -9.60 -1.72
N THR A 76 -9.24 -9.57 -3.05
CA THR A 76 -9.55 -8.39 -3.88
C THR A 76 -11.01 -7.96 -3.70
N GLN A 77 -11.95 -8.91 -3.81
CA GLN A 77 -13.36 -8.64 -3.59
C GLN A 77 -13.63 -8.11 -2.18
N LYS A 78 -13.00 -8.71 -1.17
CA LYS A 78 -13.17 -8.27 0.22
C LYS A 78 -12.66 -6.86 0.45
N ILE A 79 -11.53 -6.46 -0.13
CA ILE A 79 -11.02 -5.08 -0.05
C ILE A 79 -12.04 -4.11 -0.67
N TYR A 80 -12.61 -4.47 -1.82
CA TYR A 80 -13.65 -3.67 -2.47
C TYR A 80 -14.89 -3.54 -1.56
N ASP A 81 -15.41 -4.65 -1.04
CA ASP A 81 -16.59 -4.67 -0.17
C ASP A 81 -16.38 -3.82 1.10
N LEU A 82 -15.20 -3.94 1.72
CA LEU A 82 -14.82 -3.13 2.88
C LEU A 82 -14.71 -1.63 2.54
N THR A 83 -14.27 -1.29 1.33
CA THR A 83 -14.17 0.11 0.87
C THR A 83 -15.55 0.70 0.65
N CYS A 84 -16.46 -0.06 0.03
CA CYS A 84 -17.87 0.34 -0.13
C CYS A 84 -18.54 0.51 1.24
N GLN A 85 -18.35 -0.44 2.16
CA GLN A 85 -18.87 -0.34 3.53
C GLN A 85 -18.34 0.91 4.23
N ALA A 86 -17.03 1.20 4.15
CA ALA A 86 -16.45 2.39 4.74
C ALA A 86 -17.06 3.67 4.14
N ASN A 87 -17.23 3.74 2.82
CA ASN A 87 -17.82 4.89 2.11
C ASN A 87 -19.26 5.17 2.59
N ASP A 88 -20.05 4.12 2.76
CA ASP A 88 -21.44 4.20 3.22
C ASP A 88 -21.53 4.62 4.70
N GLU A 89 -20.76 3.99 5.59
CA GLU A 89 -20.81 4.26 7.04
C GLU A 89 -20.23 5.62 7.43
N THR A 90 -19.22 6.09 6.70
CA THR A 90 -18.61 7.40 6.94
C THR A 90 -19.37 8.55 6.31
N GLY A 91 -20.20 8.25 5.30
CA GLY A 91 -20.86 9.26 4.48
C GLY A 91 -19.87 10.04 3.60
N TRP A 92 -18.76 9.43 3.18
CA TRP A 92 -17.83 10.05 2.24
C TRP A 92 -18.48 10.36 0.89
N GLN A 93 -19.46 9.54 0.49
CA GLN A 93 -20.20 9.71 -0.77
C GLN A 93 -19.27 9.83 -1.99
N HIS A 94 -18.16 9.11 -1.97
CA HIS A 94 -17.21 9.08 -3.06
C HIS A 94 -17.55 7.97 -4.06
N ASN A 95 -17.23 8.18 -5.33
CA ASN A 95 -17.26 7.13 -6.34
C ASN A 95 -15.83 6.64 -6.61
N PHE A 96 -15.60 5.35 -6.41
CA PHE A 96 -14.28 4.74 -6.61
C PHE A 96 -14.25 4.02 -7.97
N ASP A 97 -13.69 4.66 -8.99
CA ASP A 97 -13.65 4.12 -10.36
C ASP A 97 -12.40 3.26 -10.63
N TYR A 98 -11.34 3.48 -9.84
CA TYR A 98 -10.04 2.84 -10.06
C TYR A 98 -9.34 2.57 -8.72
N LYS A 99 -8.63 1.45 -8.67
CA LYS A 99 -7.76 1.05 -7.57
C LYS A 99 -6.39 0.68 -8.15
N GLU A 100 -5.34 1.26 -7.60
CA GLU A 100 -3.97 0.84 -7.93
C GLU A 100 -3.66 -0.60 -7.46
N ASN A 101 -2.56 -1.17 -7.95
CA ASN A 101 -2.06 -2.46 -7.49
C ASN A 101 -1.86 -2.46 -5.96
N THR A 102 -2.22 -3.55 -5.29
CA THR A 102 -2.12 -3.60 -3.82
C THR A 102 -0.65 -3.73 -3.42
N GLN A 103 -0.18 -2.82 -2.59
CA GLN A 103 1.16 -2.87 -2.02
C GLN A 103 1.21 -3.77 -0.79
N TYR A 104 2.15 -4.71 -0.76
CA TYR A 104 2.54 -5.49 0.41
C TYR A 104 3.89 -4.96 0.91
N THR A 105 3.87 -4.29 2.06
CA THR A 105 5.05 -3.61 2.61
C THR A 105 5.61 -4.38 3.79
N VAL A 106 6.89 -4.71 3.73
CA VAL A 106 7.65 -5.32 4.82
C VAL A 106 8.53 -4.24 5.45
N TYR A 107 8.29 -3.97 6.73
CA TYR A 107 9.10 -3.04 7.50
C TYR A 107 10.26 -3.76 8.16
N HIS A 108 11.46 -3.25 7.94
CA HIS A 108 12.67 -3.79 8.57
C HIS A 108 13.02 -2.92 9.77
N ALA A 109 12.72 -3.41 10.98
CA ALA A 109 13.16 -2.76 12.20
C ALA A 109 14.67 -2.99 12.37
N ASP A 110 15.46 -1.91 12.32
CA ASP A 110 16.90 -1.95 12.54
C ASP A 110 17.18 -1.42 13.95
N ASN A 111 17.57 -2.29 14.88
CA ASN A 111 17.71 -1.95 16.31
C ASN A 111 18.89 -0.99 16.60
N GLU A 112 19.75 -0.71 15.62
CA GLU A 112 21.03 -0.01 15.82
C GLU A 112 21.05 1.44 15.30
N LYS A 113 20.00 1.92 14.62
CA LYS A 113 19.96 3.28 14.05
C LYS A 113 18.63 3.98 14.38
N PRO A 114 18.64 5.25 14.85
CA PRO A 114 17.43 6.05 14.90
C PRO A 114 17.07 6.43 13.45
N LYS A 115 16.27 5.60 12.79
CA LYS A 115 15.81 5.82 11.41
C LYS A 115 14.41 6.41 11.40
N GLY A 116 14.04 7.05 10.28
CA GLY A 116 12.73 7.65 10.08
C GLY A 116 11.59 6.68 10.30
N ASP A 117 10.47 7.24 10.79
CA ASP A 117 9.25 6.52 11.10
C ASP A 117 8.68 5.76 9.89
N PHE A 118 7.93 4.70 10.18
CA PHE A 118 7.23 3.86 9.22
C PHE A 118 6.16 4.65 8.46
N TYR A 119 6.55 5.43 7.45
CA TYR A 119 5.60 6.13 6.58
C TYR A 119 5.05 5.18 5.49
N THR A 120 3.74 5.21 5.29
CA THR A 120 3.03 4.69 4.12
C THR A 120 2.64 5.81 3.20
#